data_AF-A0A376UA06-F1
#
_entry.id   AF-A0A376UA06-F1
#
_cell.length_a   1.000
_cell.length_b   1.000
_cell.length_c   1.000
_cell.angle_alpha   90.00
_cell.angle_beta   90.00
_cell.angle_gamma   90.00
#
_symmetry.space_group_name_H-M   'P 1'
#
loop_
_entity.id
_entity.type
_entity.pdbx_description
1 polymer ?
#
loop_
_entity_poly.entity_id
_entity_poly.type
_entity_poly.pdbx_seq_one_letter_code
_entity_poly.pdbx_strand_id
1 'polypeptide(L)'
;MVDELLTRGEKVGVLKVRLYRPFSAKHLLQALPGSVRSVAVLDRTKEPGAQAEPLYLDVMTALAEAFNNGERETLPRVIGGRYGLSSKEFGPDCVLAVFAELNAANRKRALRLVFTMM
;
A
#
# COMPACT_ATOMS: atom_id res chain seq x y z
N MET A 1 -14.47 -6.18 -6.75
CA MET A 1 -13.73 -4.94 -7.09
C MET A 1 -12.27 -5.14 -7.50
N VAL A 2 -11.32 -5.62 -6.66
CA VAL A 2 -9.94 -5.89 -7.17
C VAL A 2 -9.99 -6.92 -8.31
N ASP A 3 -10.79 -7.97 -8.15
CA ASP A 3 -11.01 -8.97 -9.20
C ASP A 3 -11.62 -8.36 -10.47
N GLU A 4 -12.57 -7.42 -10.34
CA GLU A 4 -13.15 -6.72 -11.49
C GLU A 4 -12.11 -5.85 -12.22
N LEU A 5 -11.25 -5.14 -11.49
CA LEU A 5 -10.16 -4.37 -12.08
C LEU A 5 -9.16 -5.28 -12.80
N LEU A 6 -8.85 -6.44 -12.23
CA LEU A 6 -8.02 -7.47 -12.87
C LEU A 6 -8.66 -7.98 -14.17
N THR A 7 -9.98 -8.23 -14.20
CA THR A 7 -10.68 -8.64 -15.44
C THR A 7 -10.67 -7.57 -16.53
N ARG A 8 -10.54 -6.28 -16.17
CA ARG A 8 -10.38 -5.15 -17.09
C ARG A 8 -8.94 -4.94 -17.54
N GLY A 9 -8.00 -5.78 -17.11
CA GLY A 9 -6.58 -5.70 -17.47
C GLY A 9 -5.76 -4.70 -16.64
N GLU A 10 -6.34 -4.13 -15.58
CA GLU A 10 -5.60 -3.25 -14.66
C GLU A 10 -4.61 -4.07 -13.82
N LYS A 11 -3.38 -3.57 -13.68
CA LYS A 11 -2.35 -4.19 -12.83
C LYS A 11 -2.49 -3.68 -11.41
N VAL A 12 -3.44 -4.24 -10.68
CA VAL A 12 -3.71 -3.89 -9.28
C VAL A 12 -3.63 -5.11 -8.37
N GLY A 13 -3.45 -4.87 -7.08
CA GLY A 13 -3.50 -5.90 -6.05
C GLY A 13 -3.83 -5.31 -4.69
N VAL A 14 -4.04 -6.18 -3.72
CA VAL A 14 -4.23 -5.82 -2.31
C VAL A 14 -3.38 -6.73 -1.44
N LEU A 15 -2.76 -6.18 -0.41
CA LEU A 15 -2.06 -6.94 0.61
C LEU A 15 -2.71 -6.69 1.97
N LYS A 16 -3.20 -7.76 2.59
CA LYS A 16 -3.88 -7.73 3.88
C LYS A 16 -2.87 -8.04 4.98
N VAL A 17 -2.64 -7.08 5.87
CA VAL A 17 -1.76 -7.27 7.03
C VAL A 17 -2.56 -7.99 8.12
N ARG A 18 -2.20 -9.25 8.40
CA ARG A 18 -2.86 -10.09 9.41
C ARG A 18 -2.17 -10.05 10.78
N LEU A 19 -0.85 -9.93 10.78
CA LEU A 19 -0.03 -9.83 11.99
C LEU A 19 0.71 -8.49 11.95
N TYR A 20 0.25 -7.53 12.75
CA TYR A 20 0.86 -6.21 12.80
C TYR A 20 2.09 -6.18 13.73
N ARG A 21 2.04 -6.91 14.85
CA ARG A 21 3.17 -7.01 15.79
C ARG A 21 3.37 -8.45 16.28
N PRO A 22 4.63 -8.95 16.30
CA PRO A 22 5.83 -8.33 15.72
C PRO A 22 5.72 -8.19 14.19
N PHE A 23 6.14 -7.04 13.64
CA PHE A 23 6.04 -6.76 12.21
C PHE A 23 7.13 -7.54 11.45
N SER A 24 6.74 -8.32 10.44
CA SER A 24 7.69 -9.13 9.69
C SER A 24 7.95 -8.56 8.29
N ALA A 25 9.01 -7.76 8.17
CA ALA A 25 9.47 -7.22 6.89
C ALA A 25 9.72 -8.34 5.86
N LYS A 26 10.30 -9.47 6.29
CA LYS A 26 10.52 -10.65 5.44
C LYS A 26 9.24 -11.13 4.75
N HIS A 27 8.17 -11.36 5.52
CA HIS A 27 6.90 -11.85 4.96
C HIS A 27 6.22 -10.80 4.09
N LEU A 28 6.32 -9.51 4.46
CA LEU A 28 5.86 -8.40 3.64
C LEU A 28 6.55 -8.42 2.26
N LEU A 29 7.88 -8.47 2.24
CA LEU A 29 8.68 -8.41 1.02
C LEU A 29 8.45 -9.63 0.13
N GLN A 30 8.31 -10.83 0.71
CA GLN A 30 7.97 -12.05 -0.02
C GLN A 30 6.59 -11.99 -0.68
N ALA A 31 5.62 -11.35 -0.02
CA ALA A 31 4.27 -11.16 -0.56
C ALA A 31 4.20 -10.01 -1.60
N LEU A 32 5.26 -9.21 -1.74
CA LEU A 32 5.30 -8.02 -2.59
C LEU A 32 6.02 -8.30 -3.92
N PRO A 33 5.31 -8.40 -5.06
CA PRO A 33 5.95 -8.70 -6.35
C PRO A 33 7.05 -7.68 -6.72
N GLY A 34 8.09 -8.14 -7.40
CA GLY A 34 9.19 -7.28 -7.89
C GLY A 34 8.74 -6.21 -8.88
N SER A 35 7.58 -6.41 -9.54
CA SER A 35 6.99 -5.49 -10.53
C SER A 35 6.23 -4.30 -9.94
N VAL A 36 6.06 -4.26 -8.62
CA VAL A 36 5.39 -3.16 -7.92
C VAL A 36 6.21 -1.89 -8.07
N ARG A 37 5.56 -0.78 -8.46
CA ARG A 37 6.20 0.54 -8.47
C ARG A 37 5.42 1.61 -7.72
N SER A 38 4.18 1.33 -7.31
CA SER A 38 3.36 2.24 -6.53
C SER A 38 2.58 1.47 -5.47
N VAL A 39 2.57 1.98 -4.25
CA VAL A 39 1.92 1.40 -3.08
C VAL A 39 1.12 2.49 -2.38
N ALA A 40 -0.12 2.19 -2.02
CA ALA A 40 -0.89 2.97 -1.05
C ALA A 40 -0.96 2.18 0.26
N VAL A 41 -0.69 2.83 1.37
CA VAL A 41 -0.86 2.26 2.70
C VAL A 41 -2.02 2.95 3.38
N LEU A 42 -3.03 2.17 3.78
CA LEU A 42 -4.23 2.68 4.42
C LEU A 42 -4.24 2.33 5.89
N ASP A 43 -4.19 3.37 6.72
CA ASP A 43 -4.23 3.30 8.16
C ASP A 43 -5.62 3.66 8.69
N ARG A 44 -6.09 2.91 9.68
CA ARG A 44 -7.35 3.20 10.38
C ARG A 44 -7.11 3.96 11.68
N THR A 45 -6.15 4.88 11.67
CA THR A 45 -5.78 5.72 12.82
C THR A 45 -5.38 7.11 12.35
N LYS A 46 -5.24 8.02 13.32
CA LYS A 46 -4.63 9.34 13.14
C LYS A 46 -3.73 9.59 14.34
N GLU A 47 -2.45 9.86 14.08
CA GLU A 47 -1.48 10.23 15.11
C GLU A 47 -1.10 11.71 14.94
N PRO A 48 -1.71 12.63 15.71
CA PRO A 48 -1.38 14.05 15.62
C PRO A 48 0.09 14.30 15.95
N GLY A 49 0.79 15.03 15.08
CA GLY A 49 2.21 15.36 15.26
C GLY A 49 3.18 14.29 14.75
N ALA A 50 2.70 13.10 14.38
CA ALA A 50 3.52 12.10 13.71
C ALA A 50 3.81 12.51 12.25
N GLN A 51 4.96 12.07 11.73
CA GLN A 51 5.36 12.29 10.33
C GLN A 51 4.43 11.55 9.36
N ALA A 52 3.98 10.36 9.75
CA ALA A 52 3.03 9.54 9.05
C ALA A 52 2.44 8.50 10.01
N GLU A 53 1.50 7.70 9.52
CA GLU A 53 0.79 6.70 10.28
C GLU A 53 1.62 5.43 10.49
N PRO A 54 1.31 4.63 11.52
CA PRO A 54 2.17 3.52 11.93
C PRO A 54 2.42 2.47 10.86
N LEU A 55 1.39 2.00 10.14
CA LEU A 55 1.58 0.99 9.10
C LEU A 55 2.33 1.56 7.90
N TYR A 56 2.06 2.82 7.55
CA TYR A 56 2.84 3.51 6.52
C TYR A 56 4.33 3.53 6.88
N LEU A 57 4.67 3.89 8.11
CA LEU A 57 6.07 3.95 8.57
C LEU A 57 6.74 2.57 8.51
N ASP A 58 6.06 1.51 8.96
CA ASP A 58 6.60 0.14 8.91
C ASP A 58 6.83 -0.34 7.46
N VAL A 59 5.86 -0.12 6.58
CA VAL A 59 5.95 -0.52 5.16
C VAL A 59 7.05 0.28 4.45
N MET A 60 7.13 1.59 4.68
CA MET A 60 8.16 2.45 4.10
C MET A 60 9.56 2.03 4.58
N THR A 61 9.71 1.76 5.88
CA THR A 61 10.98 1.31 6.46
C THR A 61 11.41 -0.02 5.85
N ALA A 62 10.53 -1.03 5.81
CA ALA A 62 10.85 -2.32 5.20
C ALA A 62 11.22 -2.21 3.72
N LEU A 63 10.55 -1.35 2.96
CA LEU A 63 10.87 -1.13 1.55
C LEU A 63 12.19 -0.39 1.35
N ALA A 64 12.48 0.62 2.19
CA ALA A 64 13.71 1.38 2.14
C ALA A 64 14.92 0.51 2.51
N GLU A 65 14.81 -0.29 3.58
CA GLU A 65 15.85 -1.24 3.98
C GLU A 65 16.12 -2.27 2.88
N ALA A 66 15.07 -2.89 2.33
CA ALA A 66 15.23 -3.86 1.25
C ALA A 66 15.86 -3.26 -0.01
N PHE A 67 15.56 -2.01 -0.34
CA PHE A 67 16.20 -1.30 -1.45
C PHE A 67 17.68 -1.01 -1.16
N ASN A 68 17.98 -0.47 0.02
CA ASN A 68 19.34 -0.13 0.42
C ASN A 68 20.25 -1.37 0.55
N ASN A 69 19.69 -2.51 0.95
CA ASN A 69 20.41 -3.79 1.05
C ASN A 69 20.52 -4.54 -0.30
N GLY A 70 19.89 -4.04 -1.36
CA GLY A 70 19.90 -4.69 -2.68
C GLY A 70 18.95 -5.89 -2.81
N GLU A 71 18.09 -6.16 -1.83
CA GLU A 71 17.04 -7.17 -1.89
C GLU A 71 15.91 -6.80 -2.89
N ARG A 72 15.80 -5.49 -3.20
CA ARG A 72 14.90 -4.97 -4.24
C ARG A 72 15.63 -3.97 -5.12
N GLU A 73 15.47 -4.12 -6.44
CA GLU A 73 16.04 -3.20 -7.44
C GLU A 73 15.43 -1.80 -7.43
N THR A 74 14.19 -1.66 -6.95
CA THR A 74 13.47 -0.39 -6.98
C THR A 74 12.76 -0.14 -5.66
N LEU A 75 12.82 1.10 -5.20
CA LEU A 75 11.95 1.62 -4.15
C LEU A 75 10.61 2.10 -4.76
N PRO A 76 9.48 1.41 -4.48
CA PRO A 76 8.18 1.86 -4.97
C PRO A 76 7.81 3.24 -4.41
N ARG A 77 7.05 4.04 -5.16
CA ARG A 77 6.40 5.23 -4.60
C ARG A 77 5.38 4.76 -3.57
N VAL A 78 5.48 5.25 -2.33
CA VAL A 78 4.51 4.95 -1.27
C VAL A 78 3.67 6.20 -1.01
N ILE A 79 2.36 6.05 -0.93
CA ILE A 79 1.45 7.10 -0.42
C ILE A 79 0.74 6.59 0.83
N GLY A 80 0.55 7.48 1.80
CA GLY A 80 -0.25 7.23 2.99
C GLY A 80 -1.69 7.69 2.80
N GLY A 81 -2.63 6.95 3.37
CA GLY A 81 -4.05 7.31 3.41
C GLY A 81 -4.68 6.88 4.72
N ARG A 82 -5.72 7.61 5.13
CA ARG A 82 -6.51 7.28 6.32
C ARG A 82 -7.91 6.87 5.90
N TYR A 83 -8.49 5.89 6.57
CA TYR A 83 -9.85 5.44 6.29
C TYR A 83 -10.59 5.05 7.58
N GLY A 84 -11.91 4.96 7.51
CA GLY A 84 -12.71 4.37 8.58
C GLY A 84 -12.65 5.03 9.95
N LEU A 85 -12.12 6.26 10.05
CA LEU A 85 -12.10 7.05 11.28
C LEU A 85 -13.52 7.51 11.63
N SER A 86 -13.87 7.45 12.91
CA SER A 86 -15.20 7.81 13.41
C SER A 86 -16.33 7.10 12.67
N SER A 87 -16.12 5.81 12.32
CA SER A 87 -17.08 4.98 11.58
C SER A 87 -17.48 5.54 10.21
N LYS A 88 -16.67 6.42 9.62
CA LYS A 88 -16.88 6.88 8.25
C LYS A 88 -16.84 5.69 7.29
N GLU A 89 -17.85 5.59 6.44
CA GLU A 89 -17.90 4.50 5.46
C GLU A 89 -16.70 4.51 4.52
N PHE A 90 -16.24 3.29 4.20
CA PHE A 90 -15.18 3.04 3.25
C PHE A 90 -15.69 2.04 2.21
N GLY A 91 -16.37 2.57 1.20
CA GLY A 91 -16.98 1.81 0.13
C GLY A 91 -16.08 1.63 -1.10
N PRO A 92 -16.58 0.94 -2.14
CA PRO A 92 -15.86 0.70 -3.39
C PRO A 92 -15.33 1.97 -4.05
N ASP A 93 -16.11 3.05 -4.06
CA ASP A 93 -15.72 4.34 -4.67
C ASP A 93 -14.47 4.94 -4.02
N CYS A 94 -14.35 4.79 -2.70
CA CYS A 94 -13.15 5.23 -1.99
C CYS A 94 -11.92 4.46 -2.46
N VAL A 95 -12.04 3.15 -2.66
CA VAL A 95 -10.91 2.33 -3.11
C VAL A 95 -10.55 2.61 -4.57
N LEU A 96 -11.54 2.85 -5.44
CA LEU A 96 -11.31 3.30 -6.81
C LEU A 96 -10.54 4.64 -6.82
N ALA A 97 -10.90 5.57 -5.95
CA ALA A 97 -10.17 6.83 -5.80
C ALA A 97 -8.72 6.61 -5.34
N VAL A 98 -8.45 5.66 -4.44
CA VAL A 98 -7.08 5.30 -4.05
C VAL A 98 -6.29 4.77 -5.26
N PHE A 99 -6.86 3.88 -6.06
CA PHE A 99 -6.19 3.38 -7.26
C PHE A 99 -6.00 4.47 -8.34
N ALA A 100 -6.96 5.39 -8.47
CA ALA A 100 -6.84 6.55 -9.34
C ALA A 100 -5.68 7.46 -8.91
N GLU A 101 -5.58 7.77 -7.61
CA GLU A 101 -4.49 8.57 -7.04
C GLU A 101 -3.12 7.92 -7.23
N LEU A 102 -3.04 6.59 -7.08
CA LEU A 102 -1.82 5.84 -7.38
C LEU A 102 -1.37 6.00 -8.84
N ASN A 103 -2.25 6.44 -9.74
CA ASN A 103 -1.91 6.55 -11.16
C ASN A 103 -2.05 7.92 -11.83
N ALA A 104 -2.56 8.91 -11.10
CA ALA A 104 -2.39 10.34 -11.40
C ALA A 104 -0.91 10.77 -11.47
N ALA A 105 0.00 10.08 -10.77
CA ALA A 105 1.44 10.35 -10.79
C ALA A 105 2.20 9.87 -12.06
N ASN A 106 1.50 9.74 -13.20
CA ASN A 106 2.09 9.57 -14.54
C ASN A 106 2.93 8.29 -14.77
N ARG A 107 2.51 7.13 -14.20
CA ARG A 107 3.10 5.81 -14.55
C ARG A 107 2.05 4.82 -15.07
N LYS A 108 1.82 4.85 -16.39
CA LYS A 108 0.83 4.05 -17.12
C LYS A 108 1.05 2.51 -17.11
N ARG A 109 2.06 1.96 -16.41
CA ARG A 109 2.46 0.53 -16.59
C ARG A 109 2.89 -0.23 -15.33
N ALA A 110 2.70 0.31 -14.14
CA ALA A 110 3.17 -0.33 -12.90
C ALA A 110 2.08 -1.03 -12.10
N LEU A 111 2.42 -2.16 -11.46
CA LEU A 111 1.55 -2.85 -10.49
C LEU A 111 1.35 -1.96 -9.25
N ARG A 112 0.09 -1.82 -8.83
CA ARG A 112 -0.39 -0.97 -7.74
C ARG A 112 -0.92 -1.81 -6.60
N LEU A 113 -0.51 -1.52 -5.37
CA LEU A 113 -0.95 -2.26 -4.20
C LEU A 113 -1.56 -1.35 -3.16
N VAL A 114 -2.64 -1.83 -2.54
CA VAL A 114 -3.22 -1.21 -1.36
C VAL A 114 -2.95 -2.12 -0.16
N PHE A 115 -2.34 -1.56 0.88
CA PHE A 115 -2.23 -2.19 2.19
C PHE A 115 -3.40 -1.79 3.06
N THR A 116 -3.95 -2.77 3.76
CA THR A 116 -4.94 -2.52 4.81
C THR A 116 -4.69 -3.49 5.96
N MET A 117 -4.80 -2.98 7.19
CA MET A 117 -4.91 -3.79 8.40
C MET A 117 -6.40 -4.11 8.59
N MET A 118 -6.77 -5.38 8.64
CA MET A 118 -8.13 -5.80 9.02
C MET A 118 -8.29 -5.66 10.54
#